data_AF-A0AAD4H1Z9-F1
#
_entry.id   AF-A0AAD4H1Z9-F1
#
_cell.length_a   1.000
_cell.length_b   1.000
_cell.length_c   1.000
_cell.angle_alpha   90.00
_cell.angle_beta   90.00
_cell.angle_gamma   90.00
#
_symmetry.space_group_name_H-M   'P 1'
#
loop_
_entity.id
_entity.type
_entity.pdbx_description
1 polymer ?
#
loop_
_entity_poly.entity_id
_entity_poly.type
_entity_poly.pdbx_seq_one_letter_code
_entity_poly.pdbx_strand_id
1 'polypeptide(L)'
;IEKETFHADTPISRFLLSFVEGDLSLPEADCCVKGLPKAWLRSSSFAHNSPRPALYLLHPKQPHRTSKTPPSEIALKTITEYPFNDLITFFGVSGCGKTRAVVEMLAQNWGFYLNGSQADRGSKDVTTLFESAAEMPARYLSSDKVQNGFNIQALTGCLLISRLMVLQHCLNLGRHDTFTCDRWMLLQVCPGAFDAAVPDVFDFVFRAILRAYYDQTSALPLPSLKILLRDRFRQAQGQISSFSSDSLTNKFLVVLDEAQTLSDHGRECFVSRADPSALRSILSPIVHGLRNISEIERDYCVVTCRTGIGADELEVLLGSGGIGSGSTVQVDNRIVDFPGWETVDRGYHRQWIHVILEGGNRTKSSLNGMLS
;
A
#
# COMPACT_ATOMS: atom_id res chain seq x y z
N ILE A 1 9.11 -23.65 -3.22
CA ILE A 1 8.34 -22.43 -3.55
C ILE A 1 8.55 -21.98 -4.99
N GLU A 2 9.60 -21.22 -5.38
CA GLU A 2 9.70 -20.69 -6.77
C GLU A 2 9.56 -21.77 -7.85
N LYS A 3 10.33 -22.86 -7.72
CA LYS A 3 10.27 -23.99 -8.64
C LYS A 3 8.91 -24.70 -8.67
N GLU A 4 8.13 -24.63 -7.60
CA GLU A 4 6.84 -25.32 -7.50
C GLU A 4 5.70 -24.41 -7.97
N THR A 5 5.79 -23.12 -7.69
CA THR A 5 4.75 -22.14 -8.04
C THR A 5 4.89 -21.63 -9.47
N PHE A 6 6.12 -21.47 -9.96
CA PHE A 6 6.42 -20.89 -11.27
C PHE A 6 6.98 -21.91 -12.27
N HIS A 7 6.76 -23.20 -12.03
CA HIS A 7 7.04 -24.23 -13.04
C HIS A 7 6.11 -24.03 -14.25
N ALA A 8 6.63 -24.23 -15.47
CA ALA A 8 5.92 -23.97 -16.73
C ALA A 8 4.55 -24.67 -16.83
N ASP A 9 4.40 -25.85 -16.20
CA ASP A 9 3.15 -26.62 -16.27
C ASP A 9 2.07 -26.17 -15.29
N THR A 10 2.41 -25.32 -14.32
CA THR A 10 1.46 -24.86 -13.29
C THR A 10 0.41 -23.94 -13.90
N PRO A 11 -0.85 -23.98 -13.41
CA PRO A 11 -1.88 -23.04 -13.85
C PRO A 11 -1.46 -21.57 -13.66
N ILE A 12 -0.76 -21.26 -12.56
CA ILE A 12 -0.26 -19.91 -12.27
C ILE A 12 0.77 -19.46 -13.30
N SER A 13 1.77 -20.29 -13.62
CA SER A 13 2.81 -19.90 -14.59
C SER A 13 2.24 -19.71 -16.00
N ARG A 14 1.35 -20.60 -16.45
CA ARG A 14 0.66 -20.46 -17.74
C ARG A 14 -0.20 -19.19 -17.80
N PHE A 15 -0.94 -18.92 -16.73
CA PHE A 15 -1.71 -17.69 -16.62
C PHE A 15 -0.83 -16.44 -16.68
N LEU A 16 0.24 -16.38 -15.88
CA LEU A 16 1.14 -15.23 -15.85
C LEU A 16 1.82 -15.03 -17.21
N LEU A 17 2.22 -16.11 -17.90
CA LEU A 17 2.77 -16.04 -19.25
C LEU A 17 1.77 -15.38 -20.22
N SER A 18 0.56 -15.93 -20.34
CA SER A 18 -0.47 -15.38 -21.24
C SER A 18 -0.89 -13.95 -20.85
N PHE A 19 -0.91 -13.62 -19.55
CA PHE A 19 -1.18 -12.27 -19.07
C PHE A 19 -0.10 -11.30 -19.53
N VAL A 20 1.15 -11.66 -19.31
CA VAL A 20 2.33 -10.84 -19.56
C VAL A 20 2.60 -10.67 -21.06
N GLU A 21 2.46 -11.71 -21.87
CA GLU A 21 2.58 -11.66 -23.34
C GLU A 21 1.41 -10.91 -24.00
N GLY A 22 0.31 -10.77 -23.27
CA GLY A 22 -0.85 -10.00 -23.68
C GLY A 22 -1.89 -10.73 -24.51
N ASP A 23 -1.84 -12.05 -24.47
CA ASP A 23 -2.89 -12.93 -25.00
C ASP A 23 -4.20 -12.77 -24.23
N LEU A 24 -4.12 -12.42 -22.94
CA LEU A 24 -5.31 -12.09 -22.15
C LEU A 24 -5.77 -10.66 -22.46
N SER A 25 -6.97 -10.59 -23.03
CA SER A 25 -7.67 -9.32 -23.20
C SER A 25 -7.88 -8.66 -21.85
N LEU A 26 -7.48 -7.39 -21.74
CA LEU A 26 -7.80 -6.61 -20.55
C LEU A 26 -9.33 -6.49 -20.45
N PRO A 27 -9.91 -6.55 -19.24
CA PRO A 27 -11.34 -6.38 -19.06
C PRO A 27 -11.80 -5.07 -19.73
N GLU A 28 -12.78 -5.15 -20.63
CA GLU A 28 -13.31 -3.96 -21.29
C GLU A 28 -13.92 -3.01 -20.24
N ALA A 29 -13.43 -1.76 -20.22
CA ALA A 29 -13.87 -0.73 -19.29
C ALA A 29 -15.34 -0.28 -19.49
N ASP A 30 -16.01 -0.82 -20.52
CA ASP A 30 -17.39 -0.49 -20.91
C ASP A 30 -18.42 -1.41 -20.24
N CYS A 31 -17.99 -2.49 -19.56
CA CYS A 31 -18.86 -3.39 -18.79
C CYS A 31 -18.36 -3.62 -17.36
N CYS A 32 -19.27 -3.95 -16.44
CA CYS A 32 -18.93 -4.27 -15.05
C CYS A 32 -17.94 -5.46 -15.02
N VAL A 33 -16.66 -5.19 -14.78
CA VAL A 33 -15.66 -6.25 -14.59
C VAL A 33 -16.02 -7.02 -13.32
N LYS A 34 -16.17 -8.34 -13.45
CA LYS A 34 -16.45 -9.22 -12.31
C LYS A 34 -15.27 -9.13 -11.33
N GLY A 35 -15.53 -8.80 -10.07
CA GLY A 35 -14.49 -8.50 -9.08
C GLY A 35 -14.17 -7.01 -8.90
N LEU A 36 -14.77 -6.10 -9.68
CA LEU A 36 -14.78 -4.67 -9.36
C LEU A 36 -16.09 -4.30 -8.63
N PRO A 37 -16.04 -3.59 -7.48
CA PRO A 37 -17.24 -3.15 -6.76
C PRO A 37 -18.06 -2.23 -7.64
N LYS A 38 -19.39 -2.44 -7.71
CA LYS A 38 -20.32 -1.48 -8.33
C LYS A 38 -20.23 -0.12 -7.62
N ALA A 39 -19.61 0.86 -8.25
CA ALA A 39 -19.55 2.24 -7.80
C ALA A 39 -20.64 3.05 -8.51
N TRP A 40 -21.56 3.59 -7.72
CA TRP A 40 -22.51 4.58 -8.21
C TRP A 40 -21.79 5.93 -8.33
N LEU A 41 -21.84 6.56 -9.50
CA LEU A 41 -21.41 7.95 -9.66
C LEU A 41 -22.28 8.83 -8.74
N ARG A 42 -21.68 9.56 -7.80
CA ARG A 42 -22.37 10.53 -6.93
C ARG A 42 -22.65 11.87 -7.64
N SER A 43 -22.84 11.84 -8.95
CA SER A 43 -23.15 13.02 -9.76
C SER A 43 -24.64 13.00 -10.08
N SER A 44 -25.35 14.04 -9.66
CA SER A 44 -26.79 14.24 -9.90
C SER A 44 -27.16 14.50 -11.36
N SER A 45 -26.17 14.58 -12.27
CA SER A 45 -26.38 14.91 -13.68
C SER A 45 -26.39 13.71 -14.63
N PHE A 46 -26.28 12.47 -14.13
CA PHE A 46 -26.31 11.27 -14.96
C PHE A 46 -27.55 10.41 -14.66
N ALA A 47 -28.29 10.05 -15.70
CA ALA A 47 -29.57 9.35 -15.62
C ALA A 47 -29.48 7.99 -14.90
N HIS A 48 -30.45 7.72 -14.01
CA HIS A 48 -30.51 6.58 -13.10
C HIS A 48 -30.69 5.18 -13.73
N ASN A 49 -30.80 5.04 -15.06
CA ASN A 49 -31.39 3.84 -15.67
C ASN A 49 -30.44 2.97 -16.52
N SER A 50 -29.11 3.06 -16.37
CA SER A 50 -28.20 2.06 -16.96
C SER A 50 -27.15 1.60 -15.96
N PRO A 51 -26.97 0.29 -15.71
CA PRO A 51 -25.84 -0.21 -14.94
C PRO A 51 -24.56 0.08 -15.72
N ARG A 52 -23.80 1.10 -15.29
CA ARG A 52 -22.51 1.44 -15.90
C ARG A 52 -21.35 0.91 -15.04
N PRO A 53 -20.22 0.57 -15.67
CA PRO A 53 -19.08 -0.03 -14.99
C PRO A 53 -18.52 0.89 -13.94
N ALA A 54 -18.08 0.27 -12.86
CA ALA A 54 -17.41 0.92 -11.79
C ALA A 54 -15.90 0.89 -12.04
N LEU A 55 -15.30 2.06 -12.01
CA LEU A 55 -13.95 2.38 -12.47
C LEU A 55 -13.81 2.50 -13.99
N TYR A 56 -13.67 3.74 -14.45
CA TYR A 56 -12.73 4.04 -15.52
C TYR A 56 -11.31 3.82 -14.96
N LEU A 57 -10.85 2.56 -14.94
CA LEU A 57 -9.48 2.18 -14.53
C LEU A 57 -8.42 2.77 -15.46
N LEU A 58 -8.80 2.95 -16.72
CA LEU A 58 -7.98 3.53 -17.76
C LEU A 58 -8.59 4.88 -18.11
N HIS A 59 -7.78 5.93 -18.06
CA HIS A 59 -8.17 7.24 -18.55
C HIS A 59 -8.71 7.06 -19.98
N PRO A 60 -9.94 7.51 -20.31
CA PRO A 60 -10.36 7.49 -21.71
C PRO A 60 -9.31 8.24 -22.53
N LYS A 61 -8.94 7.70 -23.71
CA LYS A 61 -7.93 8.24 -24.63
C LYS A 61 -8.15 9.73 -25.00
N GLN A 62 -9.29 10.30 -24.62
CA GLN A 62 -9.57 11.72 -24.61
C GLN A 62 -10.13 12.11 -23.23
N PRO A 63 -9.31 12.56 -22.27
CA PRO A 63 -9.83 13.12 -21.04
C PRO A 63 -10.70 14.33 -21.41
N HIS A 64 -11.92 14.39 -20.89
CA HIS A 64 -12.66 15.65 -20.86
C HIS A 64 -11.69 16.70 -20.30
N ARG A 65 -11.50 17.83 -21.03
CA ARG A 65 -10.61 18.92 -20.61
C ARG A 65 -11.07 19.45 -19.26
N THR A 66 -10.56 18.88 -18.18
CA THR A 66 -10.72 19.40 -16.83
C THR A 66 -9.57 20.35 -16.57
N SER A 67 -9.85 21.58 -16.13
CA SER A 67 -8.83 22.60 -15.85
C SER A 67 -8.01 22.32 -14.58
N LYS A 68 -8.22 21.18 -13.92
CA LYS A 68 -7.58 20.81 -12.65
C LYS A 68 -6.70 19.58 -12.87
N THR A 69 -5.45 19.68 -12.42
CA THR A 69 -4.49 18.58 -12.34
C THR A 69 -5.07 17.44 -11.49
N PRO A 70 -5.08 16.17 -11.98
CA PRO A 70 -5.50 15.02 -11.21
C PRO A 70 -4.75 14.89 -9.87
N PRO A 71 -5.41 14.46 -8.78
CA PRO A 71 -4.74 14.26 -7.49
C PRO A 71 -3.57 13.26 -7.54
N SER A 72 -3.64 12.26 -8.44
CA SER A 72 -2.57 11.30 -8.70
C SER A 72 -1.30 12.00 -9.21
N GLU A 73 -1.42 12.93 -10.16
CA GLU A 73 -0.29 13.73 -10.65
C GLU A 73 0.31 14.63 -9.57
N ILE A 74 -0.52 15.26 -8.74
CA ILE A 74 -0.06 16.09 -7.61
C ILE A 74 0.77 15.25 -6.65
N ALA A 75 0.27 14.07 -6.27
CA ALA A 75 0.99 13.19 -5.35
C ALA A 75 2.31 12.66 -5.93
N LEU A 76 2.34 12.27 -7.21
CA LEU A 76 3.59 11.87 -7.87
C LEU A 76 4.59 13.02 -7.90
N LYS A 77 4.12 14.24 -8.17
CA LYS A 77 4.96 15.43 -8.11
C LYS A 77 5.52 15.64 -6.70
N THR A 78 4.71 15.49 -5.65
CA THR A 78 5.18 15.56 -4.25
C THR A 78 6.24 14.49 -3.97
N ILE A 79 6.06 13.25 -4.42
CA ILE A 79 7.04 12.17 -4.25
C ILE A 79 8.37 12.52 -4.91
N THR A 80 8.33 13.12 -6.10
CA THR A 80 9.52 13.55 -6.84
C THR A 80 10.20 14.77 -6.21
N GLU A 81 9.43 15.75 -5.74
CA GLU A 81 9.94 16.97 -5.09
C GLU A 81 10.57 16.68 -3.72
N TYR A 82 10.09 15.66 -3.02
CA TYR A 82 10.61 15.24 -1.72
C TYR A 82 11.20 13.83 -1.75
N PRO A 83 12.35 13.62 -2.42
CA PRO A 83 12.90 12.29 -2.68
C PRO A 83 13.36 11.55 -1.41
N PHE A 84 13.49 12.22 -0.28
CA PHE A 84 13.81 11.59 1.01
C PHE A 84 12.57 11.24 1.84
N ASN A 85 11.36 11.60 1.38
CA ASN A 85 10.14 11.11 2.00
C ASN A 85 9.89 9.67 1.53
N ASP A 86 10.10 8.73 2.44
CA ASP A 86 9.85 7.30 2.26
C ASP A 86 8.41 6.91 2.65
N LEU A 87 7.63 7.86 3.14
CA LEU A 87 6.22 7.70 3.50
C LEU A 87 5.41 8.96 3.15
N ILE A 88 4.27 8.76 2.51
CA ILE A 88 3.22 9.75 2.30
C ILE A 88 1.88 9.15 2.73
N THR A 89 1.01 10.00 3.26
CA THR A 89 -0.36 9.65 3.64
C THR A 89 -1.35 10.44 2.79
N PHE A 90 -2.33 9.74 2.23
CA PHE A 90 -3.51 10.33 1.62
C PHE A 90 -4.61 10.47 2.65
N PHE A 91 -4.95 11.72 2.93
CA PHE A 91 -6.02 12.06 3.85
C PHE A 91 -7.25 12.55 3.08
N GLY A 92 -8.43 12.13 3.54
CA GLY A 92 -9.70 12.66 3.05
C GLY A 92 -10.89 11.81 3.50
N VAL A 93 -12.10 12.32 3.30
CA VAL A 93 -13.35 11.60 3.64
C VAL A 93 -13.57 10.37 2.75
N SER A 94 -14.45 9.46 3.18
CA SER A 94 -14.86 8.32 2.34
C SER A 94 -15.49 8.80 1.03
N GLY A 95 -15.03 8.23 -0.08
CA GLY A 95 -15.51 8.59 -1.42
C GLY A 95 -14.86 9.81 -2.07
N CYS A 96 -13.81 10.43 -1.48
CA CYS A 96 -13.11 11.56 -2.11
C CYS A 96 -12.17 11.18 -3.26
N GLY A 97 -11.99 9.87 -3.55
CA GLY A 97 -11.22 9.39 -4.69
C GLY A 97 -9.79 8.89 -4.38
N LYS A 98 -9.40 8.69 -3.12
CA LYS A 98 -8.07 8.18 -2.73
C LYS A 98 -7.67 6.90 -3.47
N THR A 99 -8.49 5.86 -3.40
CA THR A 99 -8.26 4.59 -4.10
C THR A 99 -8.04 4.78 -5.59
N ARG A 100 -8.84 5.64 -6.23
CA ARG A 100 -8.67 5.95 -7.66
C ARG A 100 -7.31 6.60 -7.92
N ALA A 101 -6.92 7.57 -7.09
CA ALA A 101 -5.64 8.26 -7.28
C ALA A 101 -4.44 7.31 -7.10
N VAL A 102 -4.43 6.44 -6.09
CA VAL A 102 -3.31 5.49 -5.94
C VAL A 102 -3.26 4.43 -7.04
N VAL A 103 -4.42 4.02 -7.56
CA VAL A 103 -4.51 3.14 -8.73
C VAL A 103 -3.95 3.84 -9.98
N GLU A 104 -4.32 5.10 -10.22
CA GLU A 104 -3.76 5.91 -11.30
C GLU A 104 -2.25 6.15 -11.15
N MET A 105 -1.75 6.31 -9.92
CA MET A 105 -0.31 6.44 -9.65
C MET A 105 0.46 5.17 -10.01
N LEU A 106 -0.07 4.00 -9.62
CA LEU A 106 0.51 2.69 -9.92
C LEU A 106 0.38 2.32 -11.40
N ALA A 107 -0.61 2.86 -12.11
CA ALA A 107 -0.68 2.73 -13.57
C ALA A 107 0.48 3.44 -14.28
N GLN A 108 1.13 4.40 -13.63
CA GLN A 108 2.20 5.24 -14.18
C GLN A 108 3.56 5.02 -13.50
N ASN A 109 3.62 4.15 -12.48
CA ASN A 109 4.84 3.85 -11.73
C ASN A 109 4.83 2.40 -11.26
N TRP A 110 5.99 1.78 -11.23
CA TRP A 110 6.16 0.46 -10.63
C TRP A 110 5.91 0.52 -9.12
N GLY A 111 5.13 -0.44 -8.62
CA GLY A 111 4.83 -0.48 -7.20
C GLY A 111 3.88 -1.60 -6.80
N PHE A 112 3.63 -1.71 -5.51
CA PHE A 112 2.68 -2.66 -4.94
C PHE A 112 1.37 -2.00 -4.55
N TYR A 113 0.25 -2.66 -4.85
CA TYR A 113 -1.06 -2.34 -4.30
C TYR A 113 -1.45 -3.39 -3.24
N LEU A 114 -1.52 -2.94 -1.98
CA LEU A 114 -1.93 -3.72 -0.83
C LEU A 114 -3.26 -3.17 -0.30
N ASN A 115 -4.26 -4.02 -0.08
CA ASN A 115 -5.55 -3.60 0.47
C ASN A 115 -5.66 -4.07 1.93
N GLY A 116 -5.81 -3.14 2.87
CA GLY A 116 -6.03 -3.45 4.28
C GLY A 116 -7.42 -4.02 4.59
N SER A 117 -8.40 -3.81 3.70
CA SER A 117 -9.78 -4.25 3.88
C SER A 117 -10.08 -5.58 3.17
N GLN A 118 -11.12 -6.29 3.62
CA GLN A 118 -11.68 -7.46 2.92
C GLN A 118 -12.58 -7.08 1.73
N ALA A 119 -12.50 -5.85 1.21
CA ALA A 119 -13.31 -5.43 0.07
C ALA A 119 -12.98 -6.23 -1.20
N ASP A 120 -13.87 -6.20 -2.20
CA ASP A 120 -13.74 -6.98 -3.46
C ASP A 120 -12.51 -6.63 -4.33
N ARG A 121 -11.63 -5.71 -3.90
CA ARG A 121 -10.45 -5.26 -4.65
C ARG A 121 -9.16 -5.73 -3.98
N GLY A 122 -8.12 -5.92 -4.78
CA GLY A 122 -6.82 -6.30 -4.28
C GLY A 122 -6.68 -7.79 -4.01
N SER A 123 -5.46 -8.20 -3.69
CA SER A 123 -5.21 -9.53 -3.16
C SER A 123 -5.68 -9.65 -1.71
N LYS A 124 -5.94 -10.89 -1.28
CA LYS A 124 -6.23 -11.24 0.12
C LYS A 124 -4.99 -11.33 1.00
N ASP A 125 -3.78 -11.16 0.46
CA ASP A 125 -2.53 -11.38 1.20
C ASP A 125 -2.38 -10.57 2.51
N VAL A 126 -2.82 -9.31 2.54
CA VAL A 126 -2.84 -8.52 3.80
C VAL A 126 -3.87 -9.07 4.79
N THR A 127 -5.03 -9.51 4.29
CA THR A 127 -6.05 -10.17 5.13
C THR A 127 -5.50 -11.48 5.69
N THR A 128 -4.83 -12.28 4.87
CA THR A 128 -4.16 -13.52 5.28
C THR A 128 -3.08 -13.26 6.32
N LEU A 129 -2.33 -12.16 6.22
CA LEU A 129 -1.35 -11.76 7.23
C LEU A 129 -2.04 -11.56 8.59
N PHE A 130 -3.16 -10.85 8.57
CA PHE A 130 -3.95 -10.59 9.77
C PHE A 130 -4.58 -11.87 10.34
N GLU A 131 -5.20 -12.70 9.51
CA GLU A 131 -5.77 -13.99 9.90
C GLU A 131 -4.70 -14.89 10.54
N SER A 132 -3.50 -14.94 9.96
CA SER A 132 -2.38 -15.71 10.50
C SER A 132 -1.93 -15.22 11.88
N ALA A 133 -1.98 -13.90 12.12
CA ALA A 133 -1.71 -13.33 13.42
C ALA A 133 -2.77 -13.74 14.47
N ALA A 134 -4.04 -13.78 14.06
CA ALA A 134 -5.15 -14.20 14.90
C ALA A 134 -5.16 -15.72 15.19
N GLU A 135 -4.73 -16.55 14.25
CA GLU A 135 -4.61 -18.00 14.39
C GLU A 135 -3.47 -18.42 15.34
N MET A 136 -2.42 -17.61 15.46
CA MET A 136 -1.26 -17.86 16.33
C MET A 136 -1.05 -16.75 17.37
N PRO A 137 -2.02 -16.52 18.28
CA PRO A 137 -1.99 -15.37 19.20
C PRO A 137 -0.81 -15.43 20.16
N ALA A 138 -0.37 -16.62 20.58
CA ALA A 138 0.82 -16.79 21.42
C ALA A 138 2.11 -16.24 20.77
N ARG A 139 2.16 -16.17 19.44
CA ARG A 139 3.30 -15.65 18.68
C ARG A 139 3.14 -14.18 18.31
N TYR A 140 1.93 -13.75 17.94
CA TYR A 140 1.72 -12.43 17.33
C TYR A 140 0.98 -11.43 18.21
N LEU A 141 0.25 -11.91 19.21
CA LEU A 141 -0.63 -11.13 20.08
C LEU A 141 -0.37 -11.50 21.56
N SER A 142 0.88 -11.82 21.88
CA SER A 142 1.31 -12.22 23.22
C SER A 142 1.38 -11.03 24.18
N SER A 143 1.69 -11.27 25.46
CA SER A 143 1.99 -10.20 26.41
C SER A 143 3.27 -9.42 26.08
N ASP A 144 4.19 -10.01 25.29
CA ASP A 144 5.40 -9.32 24.82
C ASP A 144 5.07 -8.47 23.59
N LYS A 145 4.58 -7.25 23.85
CA LYS A 145 4.13 -6.30 22.83
C LYS A 145 5.25 -5.85 21.89
N VAL A 146 6.49 -5.84 22.36
CA VAL A 146 7.66 -5.48 21.55
C VAL A 146 7.96 -6.60 20.56
N GLN A 147 8.01 -7.85 21.05
CA GLN A 147 8.25 -9.01 20.20
C GLN A 147 7.13 -9.21 19.18
N ASN A 148 5.86 -8.98 19.57
CA ASN A 148 4.73 -8.97 18.64
C ASN A 148 4.98 -8.02 17.46
N GLY A 149 5.49 -6.81 17.72
CA GLY A 149 5.82 -5.83 16.68
C GLY A 149 6.90 -6.31 15.71
N PHE A 150 7.94 -6.99 16.19
CA PHE A 150 8.96 -7.61 15.33
C PHE A 150 8.41 -8.79 14.53
N ASN A 151 7.53 -9.58 15.13
CA ASN A 151 6.91 -10.73 14.48
C ASN A 151 5.98 -10.30 13.33
N ILE A 152 5.19 -9.23 13.51
CA ILE A 152 4.38 -8.66 12.43
C ILE A 152 5.26 -8.06 11.33
N GLN A 153 6.35 -7.38 11.66
CA GLN A 153 7.31 -6.90 10.65
C GLN A 153 7.91 -8.05 9.84
N ALA A 154 8.14 -9.21 10.46
CA ALA A 154 8.60 -10.40 9.74
C ALA A 154 7.52 -10.91 8.77
N LEU A 155 6.26 -10.99 9.20
CA LEU A 155 5.15 -11.36 8.30
C LEU A 155 5.01 -10.39 7.12
N THR A 156 5.13 -9.09 7.37
CA THR A 156 5.13 -8.08 6.30
C THR A 156 6.31 -8.27 5.35
N GLY A 157 7.48 -8.64 5.86
CA GLY A 157 8.63 -9.00 5.02
C GLY A 157 8.36 -10.20 4.12
N CYS A 158 7.71 -11.25 4.64
CA CYS A 158 7.27 -12.40 3.85
C CYS A 158 6.27 -12.00 2.76
N LEU A 159 5.34 -11.08 3.06
CA LEU A 159 4.40 -10.53 2.09
C LEU A 159 5.10 -9.74 0.98
N LEU A 160 6.07 -8.90 1.33
CA LEU A 160 6.83 -8.17 0.31
C LEU A 160 7.68 -9.10 -0.54
N ILE A 161 8.26 -10.16 0.03
CA ILE A 161 9.00 -11.18 -0.72
C ILE A 161 8.06 -11.90 -1.70
N SER A 162 6.83 -12.26 -1.31
CA SER A 162 5.89 -12.89 -2.25
C SER A 162 5.57 -11.98 -3.44
N ARG A 163 5.31 -10.69 -3.18
CA ARG A 163 5.06 -9.68 -4.22
C ARG A 163 6.25 -9.50 -5.15
N LEU A 164 7.46 -9.44 -4.60
CA LEU A 164 8.69 -9.37 -5.38
C LEU A 164 8.88 -10.60 -6.25
N MET A 165 8.65 -11.81 -5.73
CA MET A 165 8.79 -13.04 -6.51
C MET A 165 7.86 -13.07 -7.73
N VAL A 166 6.59 -12.67 -7.55
CA VAL A 166 5.64 -12.58 -8.67
C VAL A 166 6.09 -11.52 -9.67
N LEU A 167 6.47 -10.32 -9.20
CA LEU A 167 6.95 -9.24 -10.07
C LEU A 167 8.18 -9.67 -10.89
N GLN A 168 9.19 -10.24 -10.23
CA GLN A 168 10.42 -10.71 -10.89
C GLN A 168 10.11 -11.80 -11.92
N HIS A 169 9.17 -12.70 -11.63
CA HIS A 169 8.73 -13.69 -12.60
C HIS A 169 8.06 -13.03 -13.81
N CYS A 170 7.14 -12.09 -13.62
CA CYS A 170 6.50 -11.36 -14.72
C CYS A 170 7.51 -10.57 -15.55
N LEU A 171 8.49 -9.90 -14.91
CA LEU A 171 9.56 -9.18 -15.60
C LEU A 171 10.47 -10.10 -16.43
N ASN A 172 10.66 -11.36 -15.98
CA ASN A 172 11.45 -12.35 -16.72
C ASN A 172 10.69 -12.93 -17.93
N LEU A 173 9.36 -13.01 -17.86
CA LEU A 173 8.52 -13.49 -18.96
C LEU A 173 8.22 -12.37 -19.97
N GLY A 174 8.09 -11.14 -19.50
CA GLY A 174 7.55 -10.04 -20.26
C GLY A 174 8.49 -9.38 -21.24
N ARG A 175 7.87 -8.68 -22.18
CA ARG A 175 8.54 -7.74 -23.08
C ARG A 175 8.08 -6.33 -22.74
N HIS A 176 8.93 -5.33 -23.00
CA HIS A 176 8.66 -3.92 -22.67
C HIS A 176 7.29 -3.45 -23.21
N ASP A 177 6.94 -3.86 -24.42
CA ASP A 177 5.71 -3.47 -25.13
C ASP A 177 4.43 -4.14 -24.61
N THR A 178 4.57 -5.22 -23.82
CA THR A 178 3.44 -6.04 -23.38
C THR A 178 3.25 -6.04 -21.87
N PHE A 179 4.30 -5.81 -21.07
CA PHE A 179 4.18 -5.80 -19.61
C PHE A 179 4.54 -4.44 -19.00
N THR A 180 3.50 -3.65 -18.80
CA THR A 180 3.57 -2.24 -18.41
C THR A 180 3.12 -2.02 -16.96
N CYS A 181 3.36 -0.82 -16.41
CA CYS A 181 2.94 -0.46 -15.05
C CYS A 181 1.42 -0.63 -14.83
N ASP A 182 0.60 -0.25 -15.80
CA ASP A 182 -0.85 -0.42 -15.77
C ASP A 182 -1.27 -1.89 -15.74
N ARG A 183 -0.64 -2.77 -16.54
CA ARG A 183 -0.87 -4.22 -16.47
C ARG A 183 -0.46 -4.80 -15.13
N TRP A 184 0.70 -4.43 -14.63
CA TRP A 184 1.14 -4.84 -13.30
C TRP A 184 0.19 -4.37 -12.20
N MET A 185 -0.30 -3.13 -12.28
CA MET A 185 -1.33 -2.61 -11.38
C MET A 185 -2.62 -3.42 -11.49
N LEU A 186 -3.12 -3.70 -12.70
CA LEU A 186 -4.38 -4.41 -12.91
C LEU A 186 -4.35 -5.82 -12.32
N LEU A 187 -3.23 -6.54 -12.47
CA LEU A 187 -3.04 -7.85 -11.86
C LEU A 187 -3.22 -7.80 -10.33
N GLN A 188 -2.74 -6.73 -9.69
CA GLN A 188 -2.78 -6.56 -8.24
C GLN A 188 -4.13 -6.09 -7.72
N VAL A 189 -4.80 -5.19 -8.43
CA VAL A 189 -6.10 -4.62 -8.01
C VAL A 189 -7.25 -5.59 -8.29
N CYS A 190 -7.12 -6.43 -9.33
CA CYS A 190 -8.17 -7.34 -9.79
C CYS A 190 -7.65 -8.77 -10.03
N PRO A 191 -7.00 -9.43 -9.06
CA PRO A 191 -6.37 -10.74 -9.29
C PRO A 191 -7.38 -11.80 -9.77
N GLY A 192 -8.65 -11.71 -9.35
CA GLY A 192 -9.71 -12.63 -9.75
C GLY A 192 -10.49 -12.27 -11.02
N ALA A 193 -10.14 -11.19 -11.73
CA ALA A 193 -10.90 -10.72 -12.88
C ALA A 193 -10.54 -11.42 -14.20
N PHE A 194 -9.36 -12.02 -14.29
CA PHE A 194 -8.81 -12.54 -15.56
C PHE A 194 -9.14 -14.01 -15.80
N ASP A 195 -8.99 -14.85 -14.78
CA ASP A 195 -9.33 -16.26 -14.86
C ASP A 195 -9.83 -16.74 -13.49
N ALA A 196 -11.10 -17.14 -13.42
CA ALA A 196 -11.72 -17.62 -12.20
C ALA A 196 -11.18 -19.00 -11.74
N ALA A 197 -10.51 -19.73 -12.64
CA ALA A 197 -9.85 -20.99 -12.33
C ALA A 197 -8.46 -20.79 -11.71
N VAL A 198 -7.88 -19.60 -11.84
CA VAL A 198 -6.57 -19.27 -11.28
C VAL A 198 -6.78 -18.62 -9.91
N PRO A 199 -6.17 -19.16 -8.83
CA PRO A 199 -6.26 -18.54 -7.52
C PRO A 199 -5.56 -17.17 -7.53
N ASP A 200 -5.89 -16.33 -6.53
CA ASP A 200 -5.13 -15.10 -6.26
C ASP A 200 -3.65 -15.43 -6.09
N VAL A 201 -2.85 -15.09 -7.11
CA VAL A 201 -1.44 -15.48 -7.19
C VAL A 201 -0.61 -14.92 -6.05
N PHE A 202 -0.94 -13.72 -5.58
CA PHE A 202 -0.18 -13.06 -4.53
C PHE A 202 -0.46 -13.71 -3.17
N ASP A 203 -1.73 -13.97 -2.87
CA ASP A 203 -2.12 -14.69 -1.67
C ASP A 203 -1.63 -16.14 -1.69
N PHE A 204 -1.69 -16.81 -2.84
CA PHE A 204 -1.17 -18.17 -3.01
C PHE A 204 0.33 -18.25 -2.70
N VAL A 205 1.14 -17.39 -3.29
CA VAL A 205 2.60 -17.34 -3.03
C VAL A 205 2.87 -16.94 -1.59
N PHE A 206 2.13 -15.96 -1.06
CA PHE A 206 2.30 -15.52 0.33
C PHE A 206 2.02 -16.66 1.32
N ARG A 207 0.91 -17.40 1.16
CA ARG A 207 0.59 -18.58 1.99
C ARG A 207 1.67 -19.65 1.90
N ALA A 208 2.25 -19.87 0.72
CA ALA A 208 3.36 -20.82 0.57
C ALA A 208 4.62 -20.38 1.35
N ILE A 209 4.95 -19.08 1.32
CA ILE A 209 6.05 -18.51 2.12
C ILE A 209 5.74 -18.59 3.61
N LEU A 210 4.50 -18.28 4.03
CA LEU A 210 4.10 -18.36 5.43
C LEU A 210 4.25 -19.77 5.98
N ARG A 211 3.77 -20.79 5.25
CA ARG A 211 3.95 -22.20 5.63
C ARG A 211 5.43 -22.53 5.80
N ALA A 212 6.25 -22.20 4.81
CA ALA A 212 7.70 -22.41 4.90
C ALA A 212 8.38 -21.62 6.04
N TYR A 213 7.84 -20.46 6.40
CA TYR A 213 8.32 -19.67 7.54
C TYR A 213 7.90 -20.28 8.88
N TYR A 214 6.76 -20.98 8.95
CA TYR A 214 6.27 -21.67 10.13
C TYR A 214 6.90 -23.05 10.33
N ASP A 215 7.18 -23.77 9.25
CA ASP A 215 7.76 -25.11 9.29
C ASP A 215 9.24 -25.13 9.69
N GLN A 216 9.88 -23.96 9.79
CA GLN A 216 11.27 -23.87 10.27
C GLN A 216 11.34 -24.14 11.78
N THR A 217 12.18 -25.13 12.16
CA THR A 217 12.45 -25.54 13.55
C THR A 217 12.85 -24.37 14.45
N SER A 218 13.49 -23.35 13.88
CA SER A 218 13.74 -22.05 14.50
C SER A 218 13.21 -20.96 13.57
N ALA A 219 12.36 -20.07 14.07
CA ALA A 219 11.86 -18.94 13.30
C ALA A 219 13.03 -18.14 12.69
N LEU A 220 12.98 -17.87 11.39
CA LEU A 220 13.99 -17.02 10.74
C LEU A 220 14.02 -15.66 11.46
N PRO A 221 15.18 -15.23 11.99
CA PRO A 221 15.29 -13.95 12.67
C PRO A 221 14.94 -12.81 11.70
N LEU A 222 14.25 -11.79 12.21
CA LEU A 222 13.89 -10.59 11.43
C LEU A 222 15.09 -9.98 10.66
N PRO A 223 16.31 -9.87 11.21
CA PRO A 223 17.46 -9.38 10.46
C PRO A 223 17.76 -10.17 9.18
N SER A 224 17.72 -11.50 9.25
CA SER A 224 17.97 -12.37 8.09
C SER A 224 16.88 -12.19 7.03
N LEU A 225 15.62 -12.06 7.45
CA LEU A 225 14.52 -11.78 6.52
C LEU A 225 14.65 -10.41 5.85
N LYS A 226 15.11 -9.38 6.59
CA LYS A 226 15.38 -8.06 6.02
C LYS A 226 16.47 -8.09 4.95
N ILE A 227 17.55 -8.85 5.18
CA ILE A 227 18.62 -9.02 4.19
C ILE A 227 18.04 -9.64 2.91
N LEU A 228 17.30 -10.76 3.06
CA LEU A 228 16.67 -11.43 1.92
C LEU A 228 15.71 -10.50 1.16
N LEU A 229 14.85 -9.77 1.89
CA LEU A 229 13.92 -8.81 1.31
C LEU A 229 14.64 -7.75 0.49
N ARG A 230 15.69 -7.13 1.05
CA ARG A 230 16.45 -6.06 0.40
C ARG A 230 17.21 -6.55 -0.81
N ASP A 231 17.80 -7.74 -0.74
CA ASP A 231 18.48 -8.33 -1.90
C ASP A 231 17.52 -8.62 -3.04
N ARG A 232 16.33 -9.15 -2.73
CA ARG A 232 15.27 -9.36 -3.72
C ARG A 232 14.76 -8.04 -4.31
N PHE A 233 14.58 -7.03 -3.47
CA PHE A 233 14.16 -5.70 -3.93
C PHE A 233 15.21 -5.07 -4.86
N ARG A 234 16.49 -5.13 -4.50
CA ARG A 234 17.59 -4.63 -5.36
C ARG A 234 17.61 -5.33 -6.71
N GLN A 235 17.42 -6.65 -6.74
CA GLN A 235 17.32 -7.42 -7.99
C GLN A 235 16.13 -6.96 -8.84
N ALA A 236 14.94 -6.84 -8.23
CA ALA A 236 13.75 -6.37 -8.93
C ALA A 236 13.93 -4.94 -9.49
N GLN A 237 14.54 -4.02 -8.72
CA GLN A 237 14.85 -2.68 -9.22
C GLN A 237 15.81 -2.71 -10.40
N GLY A 238 16.85 -3.55 -10.34
CA GLY A 238 17.77 -3.75 -11.46
C GLY A 238 17.05 -4.23 -12.72
N GLN A 239 16.14 -5.20 -12.57
CA GLN A 239 15.30 -5.69 -13.67
C GLN A 239 14.38 -4.58 -14.20
N ILE A 240 13.65 -3.88 -13.35
CA ILE A 240 12.76 -2.75 -13.74
C ILE A 240 13.54 -1.70 -14.54
N SER A 241 14.73 -1.31 -14.05
CA SER A 241 15.57 -0.29 -14.69
C SER A 241 16.06 -0.73 -16.08
N SER A 242 16.30 -2.03 -16.26
CA SER A 242 16.60 -2.62 -17.58
C SER A 242 15.36 -2.83 -18.45
N PHE A 243 14.18 -2.91 -17.83
CA PHE A 243 12.93 -3.30 -18.47
C PHE A 243 12.20 -2.10 -19.06
N SER A 244 12.17 -0.94 -18.40
CA SER A 244 11.51 0.27 -18.92
C SER A 244 12.04 1.56 -18.25
N SER A 245 12.07 2.65 -19.01
CA SER A 245 12.36 4.01 -18.55
C SER A 245 11.13 4.83 -18.16
N ASP A 246 9.91 4.27 -18.26
CA ASP A 246 8.68 5.05 -18.36
C ASP A 246 8.03 5.40 -17.02
N SER A 247 8.71 5.14 -15.90
CA SER A 247 8.21 5.47 -14.57
C SER A 247 8.30 6.98 -14.34
N LEU A 248 7.18 7.62 -13.94
CA LEU A 248 7.16 9.07 -13.67
C LEU A 248 7.99 9.48 -12.46
N THR A 249 8.27 8.53 -11.57
CA THR A 249 9.15 8.68 -10.41
C THR A 249 10.22 7.61 -10.46
N ASN A 250 11.41 7.94 -9.94
CA ASN A 250 12.49 6.96 -9.75
C ASN A 250 12.27 6.07 -8.51
N LYS A 251 11.10 6.16 -7.88
CA LYS A 251 10.76 5.47 -6.64
C LYS A 251 9.81 4.31 -6.92
N PHE A 252 10.07 3.21 -6.23
CA PHE A 252 9.11 2.11 -6.16
C PHE A 252 7.99 2.45 -5.16
N LEU A 253 6.73 2.41 -5.60
CA LEU A 253 5.61 2.75 -4.72
C LEU A 253 5.14 1.52 -3.93
N VAL A 254 4.84 1.67 -2.65
CA VAL A 254 4.21 0.62 -1.83
C VAL A 254 2.94 1.18 -1.23
N VAL A 255 1.82 0.96 -1.90
CA VAL A 255 0.51 1.47 -1.51
C VAL A 255 -0.15 0.53 -0.51
N LEU A 256 -0.57 1.06 0.64
CA LEU A 256 -1.48 0.41 1.58
C LEU A 256 -2.81 1.16 1.59
N ASP A 257 -3.77 0.66 0.82
CA ASP A 257 -5.12 1.22 0.73
C ASP A 257 -6.00 0.73 1.89
N GLU A 258 -7.05 1.50 2.21
CA GLU A 258 -7.98 1.23 3.31
C GLU A 258 -7.30 0.93 4.67
N ALA A 259 -6.17 1.60 4.95
CA ALA A 259 -5.30 1.35 6.10
C ALA A 259 -5.99 1.54 7.47
N GLN A 260 -7.11 2.28 7.52
CA GLN A 260 -7.89 2.46 8.75
C GLN A 260 -8.42 1.14 9.30
N THR A 261 -8.71 0.16 8.44
CA THR A 261 -9.19 -1.17 8.86
C THR A 261 -8.19 -1.88 9.77
N LEU A 262 -6.89 -1.66 9.56
CA LEU A 262 -5.82 -2.21 10.40
C LEU A 262 -5.66 -1.42 11.71
N SER A 263 -6.09 -0.16 11.75
CA SER A 263 -6.00 0.69 12.95
C SER A 263 -6.95 0.27 14.07
N ASP A 264 -7.99 -0.49 13.72
CA ASP A 264 -9.03 -0.94 14.64
C ASP A 264 -8.64 -2.24 15.38
N HIS A 265 -7.50 -2.84 15.04
CA HIS A 265 -7.12 -4.15 15.54
C HIS A 265 -5.86 -4.14 16.40
N GLY A 266 -5.85 -4.98 17.44
CA GLY A 266 -4.65 -5.32 18.22
C GLY A 266 -4.05 -4.16 19.03
N ARG A 267 -4.80 -3.08 19.31
CA ARG A 267 -4.27 -1.89 20.02
C ARG A 267 -3.56 -2.20 21.33
N GLU A 268 -4.04 -3.20 22.06
CA GLU A 268 -3.46 -3.59 23.35
C GLU A 268 -2.24 -4.51 23.22
N CYS A 269 -1.97 -5.01 22.00
CA CYS A 269 -0.96 -6.03 21.71
C CYS A 269 0.35 -5.45 21.16
N PHE A 270 0.38 -4.16 20.80
CA PHE A 270 1.58 -3.50 20.26
C PHE A 270 1.87 -2.20 20.98
N VAL A 271 3.14 -1.78 20.93
CA VAL A 271 3.63 -0.54 21.54
C VAL A 271 4.52 0.21 20.56
N SER A 272 4.61 1.52 20.74
CA SER A 272 5.55 2.36 20.01
C SER A 272 6.99 1.98 20.31
N ARG A 273 7.87 2.11 19.31
CA ARG A 273 9.31 1.97 19.49
C ARG A 273 9.93 3.13 20.25
N ALA A 274 9.37 4.33 20.07
CA ALA A 274 9.86 5.54 20.72
C ALA A 274 9.37 5.66 22.17
N ASP A 275 8.19 5.10 22.45
CA ASP A 275 7.58 5.12 23.78
C ASP A 275 6.86 3.78 24.07
N PRO A 276 7.48 2.87 24.85
CA PRO A 276 6.87 1.60 25.22
C PRO A 276 5.56 1.71 26.01
N SER A 277 5.24 2.89 26.58
CA SER A 277 3.96 3.14 27.25
C SER A 277 2.83 3.47 26.28
N ALA A 278 3.17 3.86 25.04
CA ALA A 278 2.21 4.25 24.04
C ALA A 278 1.74 3.02 23.24
N LEU A 279 0.50 2.59 23.51
CA LEU A 279 -0.17 1.49 22.81
C LEU A 279 -0.40 1.81 21.32
N ARG A 280 -0.35 0.78 20.48
CA ARG A 280 -0.47 0.88 19.03
C ARG A 280 -1.30 -0.24 18.44
N SER A 281 -1.98 0.05 17.33
CA SER A 281 -2.61 -0.99 16.51
C SER A 281 -1.59 -1.78 15.69
N ILE A 282 -2.05 -2.86 15.07
CA ILE A 282 -1.23 -3.67 14.15
C ILE A 282 -0.78 -2.88 12.90
N LEU A 283 -1.42 -1.75 12.58
CA LEU A 283 -1.01 -0.90 11.46
C LEU A 283 0.44 -0.41 11.62
N SER A 284 0.85 0.01 12.82
CA SER A 284 2.19 0.54 13.09
C SER A 284 3.31 -0.45 12.69
N PRO A 285 3.33 -1.69 13.21
CA PRO A 285 4.36 -2.66 12.80
C PRO A 285 4.26 -3.06 11.33
N ILE A 286 3.06 -3.07 10.70
CA ILE A 286 2.93 -3.31 9.26
C ILE A 286 3.63 -2.20 8.46
N VAL A 287 3.33 -0.93 8.73
CA VAL A 287 3.95 0.19 8.00
C VAL A 287 5.47 0.22 8.21
N HIS A 288 5.94 -0.08 9.43
CA HIS A 288 7.37 -0.26 9.66
C HIS A 288 7.96 -1.43 8.86
N GLY A 289 7.22 -2.53 8.71
CA GLY A 289 7.58 -3.66 7.85
C GLY A 289 7.74 -3.23 6.39
N LEU A 290 6.77 -2.48 5.86
CA LEU A 290 6.79 -1.97 4.48
C LEU A 290 8.01 -1.09 4.19
N ARG A 291 8.39 -0.25 5.16
CA ARG A 291 9.58 0.62 5.08
C ARG A 291 10.91 -0.12 5.17
N ASN A 292 10.93 -1.41 5.48
CA ASN A 292 12.19 -2.19 5.48
C ASN A 292 12.56 -2.74 4.10
N ILE A 293 11.79 -2.42 3.05
CA ILE A 293 12.02 -2.92 1.68
C ILE A 293 13.39 -2.50 1.12
N SER A 294 13.87 -1.30 1.45
CA SER A 294 15.23 -0.80 1.16
C SER A 294 15.82 -0.06 2.37
N GLU A 295 17.15 0.11 2.38
CA GLU A 295 17.84 1.03 3.30
C GLU A 295 17.90 2.46 2.76
N ILE A 296 17.73 2.62 1.46
CA ILE A 296 17.84 3.92 0.80
C ILE A 296 16.43 4.48 0.62
N GLU A 297 16.09 5.51 1.40
CA GLU A 297 14.77 6.18 1.39
C GLU A 297 14.40 6.76 0.02
N ARG A 298 15.38 6.93 -0.87
CA ARG A 298 15.18 7.39 -2.25
C ARG A 298 14.68 6.32 -3.19
N ASP A 299 14.77 5.05 -2.81
CA ASP A 299 14.41 3.92 -3.68
C ASP A 299 12.92 3.63 -3.70
N TYR A 300 12.19 4.06 -2.67
CA TYR A 300 10.79 3.72 -2.48
C TYR A 300 9.99 4.85 -1.82
N CYS A 301 8.67 4.71 -1.88
CA CYS A 301 7.74 5.51 -1.08
C CYS A 301 6.55 4.64 -0.66
N VAL A 302 6.32 4.51 0.64
CA VAL A 302 5.08 3.93 1.16
C VAL A 302 3.98 4.98 1.06
N VAL A 303 2.83 4.60 0.50
CA VAL A 303 1.66 5.48 0.38
C VAL A 303 0.52 4.84 1.15
N THR A 304 0.06 5.47 2.22
CA THR A 304 -1.10 4.96 2.99
C THR A 304 -2.36 5.74 2.60
N CYS A 305 -3.49 5.05 2.45
CA CYS A 305 -4.78 5.71 2.21
C CYS A 305 -5.75 5.40 3.34
N ARG A 306 -6.40 6.44 3.86
CA ARG A 306 -7.38 6.26 4.94
C ARG A 306 -8.38 7.38 5.07
N THR A 307 -9.39 7.12 5.90
CA THR A 307 -10.35 8.13 6.36
C THR A 307 -9.93 8.61 7.75
N GLY A 308 -9.51 9.88 7.88
CA GLY A 308 -9.02 10.42 9.17
C GLY A 308 -7.50 10.33 9.35
N ILE A 309 -6.93 11.12 10.28
CA ILE A 309 -5.55 10.94 10.77
C ILE A 309 -5.63 10.35 12.19
N GLY A 310 -5.36 9.05 12.34
CA GLY A 310 -5.22 8.36 13.63
C GLY A 310 -3.80 8.46 14.22
N ALA A 311 -3.71 8.34 15.55
CA ALA A 311 -2.48 8.47 16.35
C ALA A 311 -1.34 7.53 15.91
N ASP A 312 -1.67 6.32 15.45
CA ASP A 312 -0.69 5.34 14.97
C ASP A 312 0.16 5.88 13.81
N GLU A 313 -0.45 6.62 12.88
CA GLU A 313 0.29 7.16 11.74
C GLU A 313 0.94 8.50 12.07
N LEU A 314 0.37 9.29 12.99
CA LEU A 314 1.07 10.48 13.44
C LEU A 314 2.42 10.07 14.06
N GLU A 315 2.46 8.97 14.82
CA GLU A 315 3.71 8.39 15.27
C GLU A 315 4.60 7.93 14.11
N VAL A 316 4.08 7.21 13.11
CA VAL A 316 4.91 6.78 11.98
C VAL A 316 5.45 8.02 11.23
N LEU A 317 4.63 9.03 10.98
CA LEU A 317 5.02 10.28 10.30
C LEU A 317 6.04 11.08 11.12
N LEU A 318 5.90 11.13 12.45
CA LEU A 318 6.78 11.88 13.37
C LEU A 318 8.07 11.11 13.73
N GLY A 319 7.98 9.80 13.95
CA GLY A 319 9.10 8.91 14.28
C GLY A 319 10.02 8.61 13.10
N SER A 320 9.64 9.07 11.90
CA SER A 320 10.46 9.08 10.68
C SER A 320 11.38 10.29 10.57
N GLY A 321 11.34 11.21 11.55
CA GLY A 321 12.36 12.24 11.72
C GLY A 321 13.40 11.73 12.72
N GLY A 322 14.59 11.38 12.26
CA GLY A 322 15.75 11.36 13.15
C GLY A 322 15.80 12.69 13.91
N ILE A 323 16.03 12.64 15.21
CA ILE A 323 16.01 13.80 16.11
C ILE A 323 17.00 14.86 15.61
N GLY A 324 16.48 15.77 14.80
CA GLY A 324 17.06 17.04 14.43
C GLY A 324 15.98 18.05 14.74
N SER A 325 16.20 18.86 15.76
CA SER A 325 15.38 20.00 16.12
C SER A 325 15.15 20.91 14.91
N GLY A 326 14.05 20.69 14.18
CA GLY A 326 13.74 21.44 12.97
C GLY A 326 12.54 20.87 12.21
N SER A 327 11.45 21.64 12.24
CA SER A 327 10.42 21.73 11.19
C SER A 327 9.16 20.85 11.28
N THR A 328 8.08 21.47 11.75
CA THR A 328 6.67 21.19 11.40
C THR A 328 6.43 21.13 9.88
N VAL A 329 7.32 21.75 9.08
CA VAL A 329 7.28 21.79 7.60
C VAL A 329 7.47 20.41 6.96
N GLN A 330 8.22 19.48 7.57
CA GLN A 330 8.41 18.14 7.00
C GLN A 330 7.14 17.27 7.06
N VAL A 331 6.30 17.44 8.08
CA VAL A 331 5.08 16.66 8.23
C VAL A 331 4.05 17.06 7.17
N ASP A 332 3.98 18.36 6.84
CA ASP A 332 3.06 18.90 5.84
C ASP A 332 3.30 18.26 4.46
N ASN A 333 4.57 18.03 4.07
CA ASN A 333 4.93 17.42 2.79
C ASN A 333 4.73 15.89 2.74
N ARG A 334 4.40 15.26 3.86
CA ARG A 334 4.07 13.83 3.95
C ARG A 334 2.56 13.59 3.98
N ILE A 335 1.76 14.64 3.99
CA ILE A 335 0.30 14.56 3.99
C ILE A 335 -0.19 15.18 2.68
N VAL A 336 -0.89 14.39 1.88
CA VAL A 336 -1.59 14.89 0.69
C VAL A 336 -3.07 14.99 1.03
N ASP A 337 -3.54 16.23 1.16
CA ASP A 337 -4.96 16.52 1.33
C ASP A 337 -5.67 16.29 0.00
N PHE A 338 -6.63 15.37 0.00
CA PHE A 338 -7.58 15.26 -1.08
C PHE A 338 -8.69 16.24 -0.78
N PRO A 339 -8.76 17.39 -1.48
CA PRO A 339 -9.97 18.18 -1.40
C PRO A 339 -11.08 17.20 -1.77
N GLY A 340 -12.00 16.98 -0.82
CA GLY A 340 -13.31 16.48 -1.18
C GLY A 340 -13.77 17.27 -2.39
N TRP A 341 -14.57 16.70 -3.27
CA TRP A 341 -15.04 17.40 -4.46
C TRP A 341 -15.88 18.61 -4.01
N GLU A 342 -15.20 19.71 -3.66
CA GLU A 342 -15.71 20.87 -2.96
C GLU A 342 -16.33 21.74 -4.03
N THR A 343 -17.60 21.46 -4.28
CA THR A 343 -18.55 22.55 -4.10
C THR A 343 -18.85 22.66 -2.61
N VAL A 344 -18.73 23.90 -2.11
CA VAL A 344 -19.13 24.43 -0.80
C VAL A 344 -18.01 24.56 0.26
N ASP A 345 -17.56 25.81 0.37
CA ASP A 345 -16.90 26.53 1.47
C ASP A 345 -15.55 26.07 2.04
N ARG A 346 -14.52 26.71 1.48
CA ARG A 346 -13.15 26.79 1.98
C ARG A 346 -13.11 27.54 3.31
N GLY A 347 -12.69 26.85 4.37
CA GLY A 347 -12.30 27.48 5.64
C GLY A 347 -11.83 26.51 6.70
N TYR A 348 -12.38 25.30 6.74
CA TYR A 348 -12.21 24.42 7.91
C TYR A 348 -11.01 23.46 7.84
N HIS A 349 -10.62 22.94 6.67
CA HIS A 349 -9.65 21.83 6.59
C HIS A 349 -8.19 22.21 6.94
N ARG A 350 -7.71 23.39 6.51
CA ARG A 350 -6.35 23.87 6.90
C ARG A 350 -6.21 24.14 8.40
N GLN A 351 -7.31 24.46 9.07
CA GLN A 351 -7.31 24.75 10.51
C GLN A 351 -7.14 23.47 11.34
N TRP A 352 -7.65 22.33 10.88
CA TRP A 352 -7.49 21.04 11.56
C TRP A 352 -6.07 20.47 11.45
N ILE A 353 -5.41 20.60 10.29
CA ILE A 353 -4.01 20.16 10.13
C ILE A 353 -3.09 20.96 11.05
N HIS A 354 -3.27 22.28 11.15
CA HIS A 354 -2.52 23.11 12.11
C HIS A 354 -2.80 22.75 13.57
N VAL A 355 -4.07 22.48 13.94
CA VAL A 355 -4.47 22.11 15.31
C VAL A 355 -3.90 20.75 15.73
N ILE A 356 -3.86 19.76 14.84
CA ILE A 356 -3.30 18.42 15.13
C ILE A 356 -1.78 18.50 15.28
N LEU A 357 -1.09 19.30 14.47
CA LEU A 357 0.37 19.47 14.53
C LEU A 357 0.83 20.36 15.70
N GLU A 358 0.06 21.36 16.11
CA GLU A 358 0.35 22.19 17.28
C GLU A 358 -0.04 21.52 18.61
N GLY A 359 -1.09 20.69 18.61
CA GLY A 359 -1.53 19.93 19.79
C GLY A 359 -0.50 18.90 20.27
N GLY A 360 0.31 18.36 19.37
CA GLY A 360 1.40 17.41 19.69
C GLY A 360 2.58 18.03 20.46
N ASN A 361 2.75 19.36 20.40
CA ASN A 361 3.83 20.06 21.11
C ASN A 361 3.45 20.56 22.51
N ARG A 362 2.15 20.57 22.88
CA ARG A 362 1.68 21.09 24.17
C ARG A 362 1.59 20.06 25.31
N THR A 363 1.80 18.77 25.03
CA THR A 363 1.76 17.71 26.07
C THR A 363 3.09 17.46 26.77
N LYS A 364 4.13 18.27 26.54
CA LYS A 364 5.42 18.18 27.27
C LYS A 364 5.71 19.31 28.27
N SER A 365 4.82 20.30 28.47
CA SER A 365 5.10 21.42 29.38
C SER A 365 3.98 21.90 30.31
N SER A 366 2.84 21.20 30.44
CA SER A 366 1.74 21.66 31.32
C SER A 366 1.24 20.65 32.36
N LEU A 367 2.11 19.77 32.85
CA LEU A 367 1.80 18.85 33.96
C LEU A 367 2.35 19.31 35.34
N ASN A 368 2.74 20.59 35.50
CA ASN A 368 3.26 21.14 36.76
C ASN A 368 2.60 22.46 37.21
N GLY A 369 1.29 22.64 36.98
CA GLY A 369 0.64 23.91 37.33
C GLY A 369 -0.86 23.88 37.63
N MET A 370 -1.46 22.73 37.90
CA MET A 370 -2.85 22.66 38.39
C MET A 370 -3.01 21.51 39.39
N LEU A 371 -2.23 21.56 40.46
CA LEU A 371 -2.54 20.99 41.78
C LEU A 371 -1.81 21.84 42.83
N SER A 372 -2.45 22.96 43.19
CA SER A 372 -2.28 23.68 44.47
C SER A 372 -3.52 24.52 44.72
#